data_AF-A0A382A2E8-F1
#
_entry.id   AF-A0A382A2E8-F1
#
_cell.length_a   1.000
_cell.length_b   1.000
_cell.length_c   1.000
_cell.angle_alpha   90.00
_cell.angle_beta   90.00
_cell.angle_gamma   90.00
#
_symmetry.space_group_name_H-M   'P 1'
#
loop_
_entity.id
_entity.type
_entity.pdbx_description
1 polymer ?
#
loop_
_entity_poly.entity_id
_entity_poly.type
_entity_poly.pdbx_seq_one_letter_code
_entity_poly.pdbx_strand_id
1 'polypeptide(L)'
;MGDHTVFSLSDRFVERLAAHQPMLATQMGVAGHDAAWGKHDPESWQDLKALLREVRSELVCLPPSDQYWERLGRRVLDDHLAVRLERIERGEPLRDLNNIASPLQAFRETFDLMPRASEADWLAIAKRLESIGQAIDGYTACLTAGRQRGLLAARRQARACLEQCRVHSSDGAFFDTLAQQVLDTGTSSSIQRLVATGVQTARAAYSR
;
A
#
# COMPACT_ATOMS: atom_id res chain seq x y z
N MET A 1 -28.95 1.40 -19.56
CA MET A 1 -28.13 0.42 -20.32
C MET A 1 -26.69 0.43 -19.76
N GLY A 2 -26.49 0.17 -18.46
CA GLY A 2 -25.29 0.71 -17.79
C GLY A 2 -24.61 -0.04 -16.63
N ASP A 3 -25.10 -1.18 -16.12
CA ASP A 3 -24.50 -1.78 -14.90
C ASP A 3 -23.73 -3.10 -15.11
N HIS A 4 -23.78 -3.69 -16.31
CA HIS A 4 -23.21 -5.03 -16.56
C HIS A 4 -22.19 -5.05 -17.71
N THR A 5 -21.28 -4.08 -17.76
CA THR A 5 -20.14 -4.10 -18.69
C THR A 5 -18.86 -4.44 -17.94
N VAL A 6 -17.79 -4.75 -18.68
CA VAL A 6 -16.48 -4.92 -18.06
C VAL A 6 -15.94 -3.61 -17.45
N PHE A 7 -16.36 -2.46 -17.97
CA PHE A 7 -15.95 -1.16 -17.46
C PHE A 7 -16.57 -0.89 -16.09
N SER A 8 -17.89 -1.10 -15.92
CA SER A 8 -18.53 -0.92 -14.62
C SER A 8 -18.01 -1.91 -13.57
N LEU A 9 -17.65 -3.14 -13.98
CA LEU A 9 -16.97 -4.09 -13.09
C LEU A 9 -15.57 -3.61 -12.70
N SER A 10 -14.82 -3.04 -13.66
CA SER A 10 -13.47 -2.52 -13.42
C SER A 10 -13.50 -1.33 -12.45
N ASP A 11 -14.47 -0.42 -12.61
CA ASP A 11 -14.64 0.74 -11.72
C ASP A 11 -14.90 0.28 -10.28
N ARG A 12 -15.85 -0.64 -10.07
CA ARG A 12 -16.11 -1.24 -8.75
C ARG A 12 -14.90 -1.98 -8.21
N PHE A 13 -14.15 -2.67 -9.07
CA PHE A 13 -12.93 -3.36 -8.63
C PHE A 13 -11.88 -2.37 -8.11
N VAL A 14 -11.68 -1.22 -8.78
CA VAL A 14 -10.75 -0.19 -8.31
C VAL A 14 -11.16 0.35 -6.95
N GLU A 15 -12.44 0.66 -6.74
CA GLU A 15 -12.97 1.14 -5.45
C GLU A 15 -12.75 0.10 -4.33
N ARG A 16 -13.10 -1.16 -4.60
CA ARG A 16 -12.91 -2.26 -3.64
C ARG A 16 -11.43 -2.50 -3.35
N LEU A 17 -10.57 -2.45 -4.38
CA LEU A 17 -9.13 -2.61 -4.22
C LEU A 17 -8.53 -1.46 -3.39
N ALA A 18 -8.98 -0.21 -3.60
CA ALA A 18 -8.55 0.95 -2.83
C ALA A 18 -8.90 0.81 -1.34
N ALA A 19 -10.09 0.29 -1.03
CA ALA A 19 -10.48 -0.01 0.35
C ALA A 19 -9.61 -1.11 0.99
N HIS A 20 -9.26 -2.16 0.24
CA HIS A 20 -8.37 -3.22 0.73
C HIS A 20 -6.90 -2.78 0.85
N GLN A 21 -6.44 -1.91 -0.04
CA GLN A 21 -5.05 -1.46 -0.13
C GLN A 21 -4.96 0.08 -0.13
N PRO A 22 -5.22 0.76 1.01
CA PRO A 22 -5.18 2.23 1.12
C PRO A 22 -3.86 2.88 0.67
N MET A 23 -2.72 2.22 0.88
CA MET A 23 -1.43 2.72 0.37
C MET A 23 -1.38 2.72 -1.17
N LEU A 24 -1.95 1.69 -1.83
CA LEU A 24 -2.08 1.66 -3.28
C LEU A 24 -3.10 2.68 -3.77
N ALA A 25 -4.17 2.93 -3.00
CA ALA A 25 -5.15 3.97 -3.32
C ALA A 25 -4.48 5.36 -3.45
N THR A 26 -3.60 5.73 -2.50
CA THR A 26 -2.80 6.95 -2.59
C THR A 26 -1.92 6.96 -3.85
N GLN A 27 -1.25 5.85 -4.17
CA GLN A 27 -0.41 5.76 -5.38
C GLN A 27 -1.19 5.92 -6.68
N MET A 28 -2.44 5.45 -6.72
CA MET A 28 -3.34 5.58 -7.87
C MET A 28 -4.05 6.94 -7.92
N GLY A 29 -3.93 7.78 -6.89
CA GLY A 29 -4.68 9.04 -6.77
C GLY A 29 -6.16 8.87 -6.40
N VAL A 30 -6.54 7.72 -5.83
CA VAL A 30 -7.90 7.47 -5.33
C VAL A 30 -8.06 8.09 -3.94
N ALA A 31 -8.88 9.15 -3.86
CA ALA A 31 -9.09 9.91 -2.64
C ALA A 31 -9.82 9.12 -1.53
N GLY A 32 -9.69 9.60 -0.29
CA GLY A 32 -10.44 9.07 0.87
C GLY A 32 -9.69 8.02 1.71
N HIS A 33 -8.48 7.62 1.28
CA HIS A 33 -7.71 6.54 1.90
C HIS A 33 -6.38 6.99 2.54
N ASP A 34 -6.03 8.27 2.41
CA ASP A 34 -4.72 8.82 2.78
C ASP A 34 -4.40 8.75 4.28
N ALA A 35 -5.40 8.57 5.14
CA ALA A 35 -5.20 8.41 6.58
C ALA A 35 -4.92 6.97 7.03
N ALA A 36 -4.95 5.98 6.13
CA ALA A 36 -4.86 4.56 6.46
C ALA A 36 -3.72 3.87 5.72
N TRP A 37 -3.15 2.83 6.34
CA TRP A 37 -2.24 1.87 5.69
C TRP A 37 -3.00 0.70 5.07
N GLY A 38 -4.06 0.24 5.76
CA GLY A 38 -4.66 -1.08 5.53
C GLY A 38 -3.93 -2.16 6.33
N LYS A 39 -4.34 -3.42 6.13
CA LYS A 39 -3.69 -4.57 6.75
C LYS A 39 -2.49 -5.03 5.91
N HIS A 40 -1.32 -5.17 6.52
CA HIS A 40 -0.09 -5.62 5.85
C HIS A 40 0.39 -7.00 6.32
N ASP A 41 -0.50 -7.80 6.91
CA ASP A 41 -0.25 -9.11 7.51
C ASP A 41 -0.60 -10.29 6.56
N PRO A 42 -0.31 -11.56 6.94
CA PRO A 42 -0.65 -12.72 6.11
C PRO A 42 -2.15 -12.90 5.83
N GLU A 43 -3.03 -12.47 6.74
CA GLU A 43 -4.49 -12.60 6.57
C GLU A 43 -4.99 -11.66 5.47
N SER A 44 -4.43 -10.44 5.39
CA SER A 44 -4.81 -9.46 4.36
C SER A 44 -4.60 -9.97 2.93
N TRP A 45 -3.62 -10.84 2.72
CA TRP A 45 -3.42 -11.51 1.44
C TRP A 45 -4.48 -12.57 1.13
N GLN A 46 -5.09 -13.20 2.14
CA GLN A 46 -6.25 -14.07 1.94
C GLN A 46 -7.51 -13.25 1.63
N ASP A 47 -7.70 -12.13 2.34
CA ASP A 47 -8.80 -11.19 2.07
C ASP A 47 -8.73 -10.66 0.63
N LEU A 48 -7.54 -10.21 0.19
CA LEU A 48 -7.32 -9.78 -1.18
C LEU A 48 -7.53 -10.92 -2.19
N LYS A 49 -7.08 -12.14 -1.88
CA LYS A 49 -7.29 -13.30 -2.74
C LYS A 49 -8.78 -13.60 -2.93
N ALA A 50 -9.58 -13.48 -1.87
CA ALA A 50 -11.03 -13.65 -1.94
C ALA A 50 -11.68 -12.61 -2.86
N LEU A 51 -11.32 -11.33 -2.68
CA LEU A 51 -11.76 -10.23 -3.56
C LEU A 51 -11.43 -10.52 -5.04
N LEU A 52 -10.19 -10.91 -5.33
CA LEU A 52 -9.76 -11.18 -6.71
C LEU A 52 -10.53 -12.35 -7.34
N ARG A 53 -10.84 -13.40 -6.57
CA ARG A 53 -11.65 -14.54 -7.04
C ARG A 53 -13.09 -14.16 -7.29
N GLU A 54 -13.66 -13.33 -6.43
CA GLU A 54 -15.03 -12.83 -6.58
C GLU A 54 -15.17 -12.01 -7.86
N VAL A 55 -14.30 -11.02 -8.06
CA VAL A 55 -14.32 -10.17 -9.27
C VAL A 55 -14.09 -11.00 -10.53
N ARG A 56 -13.18 -11.99 -10.50
CA ARG A 56 -12.96 -12.90 -11.63
C ARG A 56 -14.21 -13.76 -11.92
N SER A 57 -14.95 -14.15 -10.89
CA SER A 57 -16.21 -14.90 -11.06
C SER A 57 -17.30 -14.01 -11.67
N GLU A 58 -17.41 -12.75 -11.22
CA GLU A 58 -18.30 -11.75 -11.84
C GLU A 58 -17.96 -11.54 -13.32
N LEU A 59 -16.67 -11.42 -13.66
CA LEU A 59 -16.18 -11.22 -15.03
C LEU A 59 -16.61 -12.33 -15.98
N VAL A 60 -16.55 -13.60 -15.54
CA VAL A 60 -16.97 -14.77 -16.33
C VAL A 60 -18.48 -14.77 -16.57
N CYS A 61 -19.27 -14.24 -15.62
CA CYS A 61 -20.72 -14.16 -15.73
C CYS A 61 -21.23 -12.99 -16.57
N LEU A 62 -20.38 -12.03 -16.95
CA LEU A 62 -20.81 -10.89 -17.77
C LEU A 62 -21.22 -11.36 -19.19
N PRO A 63 -22.35 -10.87 -19.74
CA PRO A 63 -22.84 -11.26 -21.08
C PRO A 63 -21.78 -11.09 -22.18
N PRO A 64 -21.64 -11.99 -23.16
CA PRO A 64 -20.65 -11.83 -24.23
C PRO A 64 -20.89 -10.52 -25.00
N SER A 65 -19.81 -9.95 -25.53
CA SER A 65 -19.86 -8.69 -26.28
C SER A 65 -18.98 -8.75 -27.52
N ASP A 66 -19.54 -8.30 -28.63
CA ASP A 66 -18.82 -8.18 -29.91
C ASP A 66 -18.12 -6.82 -30.07
N GLN A 67 -18.19 -5.95 -29.06
CA GLN A 67 -17.45 -4.70 -29.07
C GLN A 67 -15.97 -4.96 -28.79
N TYR A 68 -15.11 -4.46 -29.66
CA TYR A 68 -13.66 -4.63 -29.54
C TYR A 68 -13.13 -4.22 -28.17
N TRP A 69 -13.53 -3.04 -27.68
CA TRP A 69 -13.05 -2.51 -26.40
C TRP A 69 -13.53 -3.30 -25.19
N GLU A 70 -14.74 -3.86 -25.22
CA GLU A 70 -15.21 -4.74 -24.15
C GLU A 70 -14.48 -6.09 -24.16
N ARG A 71 -14.22 -6.68 -25.34
CA ARG A 71 -13.40 -7.90 -25.42
C ARG A 71 -11.98 -7.66 -24.92
N LEU A 72 -11.37 -6.54 -25.30
CA LEU A 72 -10.03 -6.18 -24.84
C LEU A 72 -10.02 -5.94 -23.33
N GLY A 73 -10.96 -5.16 -22.80
CA GLY A 73 -11.09 -4.88 -21.37
C GLY A 73 -11.25 -6.16 -20.55
N ARG A 74 -12.04 -7.13 -21.02
CA ARG A 74 -12.19 -8.44 -20.37
C ARG A 74 -10.87 -9.21 -20.31
N ARG A 75 -10.14 -9.24 -21.43
CA ARG A 75 -8.85 -9.93 -21.49
C ARG A 75 -7.84 -9.28 -20.54
N VAL A 76 -7.78 -7.95 -20.51
CA VAL A 76 -6.85 -7.20 -19.64
C VAL A 76 -7.21 -7.41 -18.17
N LEU A 77 -8.49 -7.33 -17.80
CA LEU A 77 -8.92 -7.55 -16.42
C LEU A 77 -8.67 -9.00 -15.98
N ASP A 78 -9.02 -10.00 -16.81
CA ASP A 78 -8.77 -11.41 -16.46
C ASP A 78 -7.28 -11.69 -16.26
N ASP A 79 -6.42 -11.20 -17.16
CA ASP A 79 -4.97 -11.35 -17.06
C ASP A 79 -4.42 -10.68 -15.79
N HIS A 80 -4.84 -9.46 -15.49
CA HIS A 80 -4.47 -8.75 -14.27
C HIS A 80 -4.85 -9.53 -13.00
N LEU A 81 -6.09 -10.02 -12.92
CA LEU A 81 -6.58 -10.80 -11.78
C LEU A 81 -5.84 -12.14 -11.66
N ALA A 82 -5.62 -12.83 -12.77
CA ALA A 82 -4.94 -14.12 -12.82
C ALA A 82 -3.50 -14.03 -12.29
N VAL A 83 -2.71 -13.04 -12.77
CA VAL A 83 -1.33 -12.84 -12.33
C VAL A 83 -1.27 -12.52 -10.84
N ARG A 84 -2.17 -11.67 -10.34
CA ARG A 84 -2.19 -11.33 -8.90
C ARG A 84 -2.55 -12.53 -8.03
N LEU A 85 -3.53 -13.33 -8.44
CA LEU A 85 -3.90 -14.56 -7.75
C LEU A 85 -2.72 -15.53 -7.70
N GLU A 86 -2.05 -15.74 -8.83
CA GLU A 86 -0.89 -16.64 -8.93
C GLU A 86 0.25 -16.18 -8.00
N ARG A 87 0.54 -14.88 -7.94
CA ARG A 87 1.55 -14.34 -7.00
C ARG A 87 1.20 -14.64 -5.55
N ILE A 88 -0.05 -14.44 -5.15
CA ILE A 88 -0.50 -14.74 -3.78
C ILE A 88 -0.41 -16.24 -3.50
N GLU A 89 -0.82 -17.09 -4.45
CA GLU A 89 -0.79 -18.55 -4.33
C GLU A 89 0.63 -19.11 -4.21
N ARG A 90 1.58 -18.51 -4.93
CA ARG A 90 3.02 -18.81 -4.81
C ARG A 90 3.67 -18.25 -3.55
N GLY A 91 2.93 -17.47 -2.76
CA GLY A 91 3.42 -16.85 -1.53
C GLY A 91 4.40 -15.71 -1.79
N GLU A 92 4.36 -15.07 -2.96
CA GLU A 92 5.22 -13.92 -3.27
C GLU A 92 5.15 -12.80 -2.23
N PRO A 93 3.96 -12.42 -1.69
CA PRO A 93 3.91 -11.37 -0.69
C PRO A 93 4.63 -11.69 0.62
N LEU A 94 4.85 -12.98 0.91
CA LEU A 94 5.57 -13.43 2.11
C LEU A 94 7.09 -13.34 1.96
N ARG A 95 7.59 -13.00 0.78
CA ARG A 95 9.02 -12.85 0.47
C ARG A 95 9.34 -11.59 -0.32
N ASP A 96 8.39 -10.66 -0.41
CA ASP A 96 8.54 -9.42 -1.17
C ASP A 96 9.46 -8.44 -0.41
N LEU A 97 10.76 -8.56 -0.65
CA LEU A 97 11.80 -7.72 -0.08
C LEU A 97 12.92 -7.56 -1.12
N ASN A 98 13.07 -6.34 -1.60
CA ASN A 98 14.11 -5.98 -2.57
C ASN A 98 14.52 -4.51 -2.38
N ASN A 99 15.62 -4.11 -3.01
CA ASN A 99 16.27 -2.82 -2.80
C ASN A 99 15.60 -1.62 -3.49
N ILE A 100 14.56 -1.82 -4.30
CA ILE A 100 13.97 -0.77 -5.14
C ILE A 100 12.46 -0.60 -4.99
N ALA A 101 11.70 -1.69 -4.91
CA ALA A 101 10.25 -1.67 -4.95
C ALA A 101 9.67 -2.84 -4.14
N SER A 102 9.57 -2.66 -2.83
CA SER A 102 8.91 -3.58 -1.90
C SER A 102 8.14 -2.78 -0.82
N PRO A 103 7.32 -3.41 0.03
CA PRO A 103 6.53 -2.70 1.05
C PRO A 103 7.37 -1.77 1.93
N LEU A 104 8.62 -2.13 2.23
CA LEU A 104 9.54 -1.31 3.02
C LEU A 104 9.72 0.11 2.45
N GLN A 105 10.01 0.20 1.15
CA GLN A 105 10.20 1.50 0.49
C GLN A 105 8.86 2.23 0.35
N ALA A 106 7.79 1.48 0.03
CA ALA A 106 6.46 2.03 -0.15
C ALA A 106 5.92 2.74 1.11
N PHE A 107 6.22 2.23 2.31
CA PHE A 107 5.84 2.88 3.58
C PHE A 107 6.43 4.28 3.73
N ARG A 108 7.63 4.55 3.23
CA ARG A 108 8.20 5.89 3.23
C ARG A 108 7.74 6.70 2.01
N GLU A 109 7.71 6.06 0.84
CA GLU A 109 7.34 6.68 -0.45
C GLU A 109 5.92 7.21 -0.51
N THR A 110 5.00 6.61 0.23
CA THR A 110 3.62 7.09 0.23
C THR A 110 3.52 8.56 0.64
N PHE A 111 4.41 9.05 1.52
CA PHE A 111 4.37 10.43 2.01
C PHE A 111 4.79 11.44 0.94
N ASP A 112 5.53 11.05 -0.09
CA ASP A 112 5.84 11.96 -1.20
C ASP A 112 4.59 12.30 -2.02
N LEU A 113 3.65 11.36 -2.08
CA LEU A 113 2.44 11.45 -2.89
C LEU A 113 1.26 12.09 -2.16
N MET A 114 1.33 12.20 -0.83
CA MET A 114 0.24 12.78 -0.05
C MET A 114 0.13 14.29 -0.26
N PRO A 115 -1.09 14.84 -0.37
CA PRO A 115 -1.30 16.27 -0.43
C PRO A 115 -0.80 16.95 0.86
N ARG A 116 -0.51 18.26 0.79
CA ARG A 116 0.00 19.09 1.90
C ARG A 116 -0.61 20.50 1.92
N ALA A 117 -1.75 20.69 1.27
CA ALA A 117 -2.34 21.99 1.00
C ALA A 117 -3.27 22.47 2.13
N SER A 118 -3.76 21.56 2.97
CA SER A 118 -4.73 21.86 4.03
C SER A 118 -4.37 21.21 5.37
N GLU A 119 -4.99 21.69 6.45
CA GLU A 119 -4.92 21.04 7.76
C GLU A 119 -5.42 19.58 7.71
N ALA A 120 -6.43 19.29 6.89
CA ALA A 120 -6.94 17.93 6.71
C ALA A 120 -5.89 16.99 6.09
N ASP A 121 -5.11 17.49 5.14
CA ASP A 121 -4.03 16.73 4.53
C ASP A 121 -2.94 16.37 5.56
N TRP A 122 -2.54 17.36 6.37
CA TRP A 122 -1.57 17.15 7.43
C TRP A 122 -2.07 16.23 8.55
N LEU A 123 -3.37 16.26 8.85
CA LEU A 123 -4.00 15.28 9.75
C LEU A 123 -3.96 13.86 9.19
N ALA A 124 -4.14 13.67 7.88
CA ALA A 124 -4.00 12.36 7.25
C ALA A 124 -2.55 11.86 7.31
N ILE A 125 -1.57 12.74 7.04
CA ILE A 125 -0.14 12.45 7.21
C ILE A 125 0.16 12.03 8.65
N ALA A 126 -0.30 12.80 9.64
CA ALA A 126 -0.09 12.50 11.05
C ALA A 126 -0.66 11.12 11.45
N LYS A 127 -1.87 10.77 10.97
CA LYS A 127 -2.48 9.44 11.24
C LYS A 127 -1.67 8.29 10.65
N ARG A 128 -1.11 8.45 9.44
CA ARG A 128 -0.22 7.45 8.86
C ARG A 128 1.08 7.33 9.65
N LEU A 129 1.70 8.45 10.02
CA LEU A 129 2.90 8.43 10.85
C LEU A 129 2.67 7.75 12.21
N GLU A 130 1.54 8.01 12.86
CA GLU A 130 1.18 7.39 14.14
C GLU A 130 1.04 5.86 14.03
N SER A 131 0.48 5.37 12.93
CA SER A 131 0.16 3.95 12.73
C SER A 131 1.20 3.15 11.92
N ILE A 132 2.26 3.79 11.42
CA ILE A 132 3.26 3.14 10.55
C ILE A 132 3.95 1.95 11.20
N GLY A 133 4.15 1.99 12.52
CA GLY A 133 4.72 0.87 13.28
C GLY A 133 3.90 -0.41 13.12
N GLN A 134 2.57 -0.30 13.16
CA GLN A 134 1.65 -1.43 12.99
C GLN A 134 1.71 -1.99 11.55
N ALA A 135 1.83 -1.12 10.55
CA ALA A 135 1.99 -1.54 9.16
C ALA A 135 3.30 -2.30 8.93
N ILE A 136 4.41 -1.80 9.50
CA ILE A 136 5.72 -2.46 9.48
C ILE A 136 5.69 -3.80 10.24
N ASP A 137 4.98 -3.88 11.37
CA ASP A 137 4.79 -5.13 12.11
C ASP A 137 4.05 -6.19 11.29
N GLY A 138 2.96 -5.81 10.63
CA GLY A 138 2.23 -6.70 9.72
C GLY A 138 3.13 -7.21 8.59
N TYR A 139 3.89 -6.30 7.96
CA TYR A 139 4.84 -6.68 6.90
C TYR A 139 5.93 -7.63 7.42
N THR A 140 6.45 -7.39 8.63
CA THR A 140 7.41 -8.26 9.29
C THR A 140 6.81 -9.64 9.58
N ALA A 141 5.53 -9.71 9.95
CA ALA A 141 4.81 -10.97 10.11
C ALA A 141 4.68 -11.73 8.78
N CYS A 142 4.46 -11.05 7.65
CA CYS A 142 4.51 -11.66 6.32
C CYS A 142 5.87 -12.30 6.03
N LEU A 143 6.97 -11.56 6.22
CA LEU A 143 8.31 -12.09 6.01
C LEU A 143 8.64 -13.24 6.96
N THR A 144 8.16 -13.18 8.20
CA THR A 144 8.33 -14.25 9.20
C THR A 144 7.59 -15.52 8.78
N ALA A 145 6.34 -15.40 8.35
CA ALA A 145 5.57 -16.51 7.81
C ALA A 145 6.23 -17.10 6.54
N GLY A 146 6.81 -16.26 5.68
CA GLY A 146 7.60 -16.69 4.53
C GLY A 146 8.81 -17.52 4.94
N ARG A 147 9.58 -17.04 5.93
CA ARG A 147 10.73 -17.77 6.49
C ARG A 147 10.35 -19.14 7.03
N GLN A 148 9.25 -19.25 7.78
CA GLN A 148 8.75 -20.53 8.32
C GLN A 148 8.38 -21.53 7.22
N ARG A 149 8.03 -21.04 6.02
CA ARG A 149 7.66 -21.84 4.84
C ARG A 149 8.81 -22.05 3.84
N GLY A 150 10.03 -21.58 4.15
CA GLY A 150 11.15 -21.63 3.22
C GLY A 150 11.06 -20.66 2.04
N LEU A 151 10.13 -19.70 2.07
CA LEU A 151 9.98 -18.63 1.09
C LEU A 151 10.85 -17.45 1.51
N LEU A 152 12.10 -17.43 1.05
CA LEU A 152 13.10 -16.47 1.48
C LEU A 152 13.44 -15.45 0.39
N ALA A 153 13.58 -14.18 0.81
CA ALA A 153 14.27 -13.18 0.01
C ALA A 153 15.79 -13.42 0.04
N ALA A 154 16.49 -12.98 -1.00
CA ALA A 154 17.94 -13.12 -1.06
C ALA A 154 18.63 -12.28 0.03
N ARG A 155 19.65 -12.84 0.70
CA ARG A 155 20.41 -12.15 1.76
C ARG A 155 20.92 -10.75 1.37
N ARG A 156 21.32 -10.58 0.11
CA ARG A 156 21.78 -9.27 -0.42
C ARG A 156 20.68 -8.20 -0.38
N GLN A 157 19.42 -8.59 -0.62
CA GLN A 157 18.28 -7.68 -0.59
C GLN A 157 17.99 -7.25 0.85
N ALA A 158 17.97 -8.21 1.79
CA ALA A 158 17.81 -7.90 3.21
C ALA A 158 18.89 -6.93 3.74
N ARG A 159 20.15 -7.09 3.30
CA ARG A 159 21.23 -6.15 3.66
C ARG A 159 21.01 -4.76 3.08
N ALA A 160 20.62 -4.66 1.81
CA ALA A 160 20.34 -3.36 1.19
C ALA A 160 19.18 -2.63 1.89
N CYS A 161 18.10 -3.35 2.19
CA CYS A 161 16.95 -2.84 2.93
C CYS A 161 17.33 -2.39 4.35
N LEU A 162 18.22 -3.12 5.03
CA LEU A 162 18.72 -2.73 6.35
C LEU A 162 19.45 -1.38 6.31
N GLU A 163 20.27 -1.11 5.29
CA GLU A 163 20.91 0.20 5.15
C GLU A 163 19.88 1.32 4.91
N GLN A 164 18.83 1.05 4.12
CA GLN A 164 17.73 2.00 3.92
C GLN A 164 16.97 2.27 5.23
N CYS A 165 16.69 1.25 6.03
CA CYS A 165 16.10 1.41 7.37
C CYS A 165 16.96 2.33 8.25
N ARG A 166 18.28 2.12 8.27
CA ARG A 166 19.20 2.98 9.03
C ARG A 166 19.10 4.44 8.61
N VAL A 167 19.11 4.70 7.30
CA VAL A 167 18.92 6.07 6.77
C VAL A 167 17.57 6.65 7.18
N HIS A 168 16.47 5.91 7.04
CA HIS A 168 15.14 6.43 7.40
C HIS A 168 14.96 6.67 8.90
N SER A 169 15.72 5.97 9.75
CA SER A 169 15.70 6.17 11.21
C SER A 169 16.64 7.27 11.71
N SER A 170 17.60 7.74 10.89
CA SER A 170 18.63 8.69 11.33
C SER A 170 18.13 10.13 11.45
N ASP A 171 18.81 10.94 12.25
CA ASP A 171 18.57 12.38 12.32
C ASP A 171 18.84 13.06 10.97
N GLY A 172 18.07 14.10 10.67
CA GLY A 172 18.16 14.88 9.44
C GLY A 172 17.66 14.15 8.18
N ALA A 173 17.12 12.94 8.32
CA ALA A 173 16.58 12.18 7.20
C ALA A 173 15.15 12.60 6.85
N PHE A 174 14.51 11.84 5.94
CA PHE A 174 13.20 12.14 5.38
C PHE A 174 12.14 12.57 6.41
N PHE A 175 11.96 11.81 7.50
CA PHE A 175 10.90 12.11 8.47
C PHE A 175 11.13 13.45 9.19
N ASP A 176 12.37 13.84 9.43
CA ASP A 176 12.68 15.16 10.03
C ASP A 176 12.34 16.29 9.04
N THR A 177 12.53 16.08 7.73
CA THR A 177 12.10 17.05 6.71
C THR A 177 10.58 17.25 6.70
N LEU A 178 9.81 16.18 6.97
CA LEU A 178 8.36 16.26 7.05
C LEU A 178 7.90 17.05 8.29
N ALA A 179 8.60 16.90 9.42
CA ALA A 179 8.38 17.70 10.61
C ALA A 179 8.71 19.19 10.42
N GLN A 180 9.69 19.53 9.56
CA GLN A 180 9.96 20.92 9.21
C GLN A 180 8.88 21.48 8.28
N GLN A 181 8.51 20.74 7.24
CA GLN A 181 7.52 21.19 6.25
C GLN A 181 6.18 21.59 6.86
N VAL A 182 5.68 20.88 7.89
CA VAL A 182 4.41 21.23 8.54
C VAL A 182 4.46 22.58 9.27
N LEU A 183 5.65 23.01 9.71
CA LEU A 183 5.82 24.32 10.38
C LEU A 183 5.66 25.47 9.38
N ASP A 184 6.05 25.24 8.12
CA ASP A 184 6.01 26.24 7.04
C ASP A 184 4.61 26.47 6.46
N THR A 185 3.62 25.62 6.80
CA THR A 185 2.27 25.68 6.21
C THR A 185 1.27 26.53 6.99
N GLY A 186 1.67 27.12 8.12
CA GLY A 186 0.76 27.88 8.98
C GLY A 186 -0.34 27.03 9.64
N THR A 187 -0.18 25.70 9.66
CA THR A 187 -1.06 24.78 10.37
C THR A 187 -1.09 25.06 11.87
N SER A 188 -2.18 24.67 12.54
CA SER A 188 -2.31 24.78 13.99
C SER A 188 -1.22 24.02 14.75
N SER A 189 -0.85 24.56 15.93
CA SER A 189 0.18 23.96 16.81
C SER A 189 -0.19 22.56 17.32
N SER A 190 -1.48 22.19 17.31
CA SER A 190 -1.93 20.82 17.56
C SER A 190 -1.48 19.87 16.44
N ILE A 191 -1.70 20.23 15.17
CA ILE A 191 -1.32 19.41 14.01
C ILE A 191 0.21 19.29 13.91
N GLN A 192 0.92 20.40 14.11
CA GLN A 192 2.39 20.39 14.12
C GLN A 192 2.95 19.40 15.15
N ARG A 193 2.37 19.35 16.36
CA ARG A 193 2.76 18.38 17.40
C ARG A 193 2.40 16.94 17.05
N LEU A 194 1.25 16.70 16.41
CA LEU A 194 0.87 15.37 15.95
C LEU A 194 1.86 14.83 14.91
N VAL A 195 2.23 15.64 13.93
CA VAL A 195 3.24 15.28 12.93
C VAL A 195 4.60 15.03 13.59
N ALA A 196 5.05 15.91 14.48
CA ALA A 196 6.33 15.74 15.18
C ALA A 196 6.38 14.44 16.02
N THR A 197 5.29 14.11 16.71
CA THR A 197 5.17 12.86 17.48
C THR A 197 5.16 11.65 16.55
N GLY A 198 4.38 11.71 15.47
CA GLY A 198 4.32 10.65 14.47
C GLY A 198 5.66 10.40 13.78
N VAL A 199 6.46 11.44 13.53
CA VAL A 199 7.83 11.31 13.00
C VAL A 199 8.71 10.49 13.94
N GLN A 200 8.63 10.71 15.26
CA GLN A 200 9.36 9.89 16.23
C GLN A 200 8.90 8.43 16.19
N THR A 201 7.59 8.20 16.09
CA THR A 201 7.04 6.84 15.92
C THR A 201 7.56 6.16 14.66
N ALA A 202 7.59 6.87 13.52
CA ALA A 202 8.10 6.34 12.26
C ALA A 202 9.58 5.98 12.34
N ARG A 203 10.40 6.87 12.90
CA ARG A 203 11.84 6.61 13.08
C ARG A 203 12.10 5.41 13.99
N ALA A 204 11.36 5.27 15.08
CA ALA A 204 11.43 4.12 15.98
C ALA A 204 10.99 2.82 15.29
N ALA A 205 9.97 2.88 14.42
CA ALA A 205 9.51 1.71 13.69
C ALA A 205 10.55 1.19 12.67
N TYR A 206 11.28 2.09 12.00
CA TYR A 206 12.34 1.73 11.06
C TYR A 206 13.64 1.26 11.74
N SER A 207 13.89 1.61 13.00
CA SER A 207 15.12 1.23 13.72
C SER A 207 15.09 -0.14 14.38
N ARG A 208 13.90 -0.75 14.50
CA ARG A 208 13.67 -2.08 15.08
C ARG A 208 13.94 -3.20 14.08
#